data_AF-A0A6L3NL04-F1
#
_entry.id   AF-A0A6L3NL04-F1
#
_cell.length_a   1.000
_cell.length_b   1.000
_cell.length_c   1.000
_cell.angle_alpha   90.00
_cell.angle_beta   90.00
_cell.angle_gamma   90.00
#
_symmetry.space_group_name_H-M   'P 1'
#
loop_
_entity.id
_entity.type
_entity.pdbx_description
1 polymer ?
#
loop_
_entity_poly.entity_id
_entity_poly.type
_entity_poly.pdbx_seq_one_letter_code
_entity_poly.pdbx_strand_id
1 'polypeptide(L)'
;MKIGELRSLGHNIADSLASGIGLMIGIYDVDVFSEAAAGPEGFIVVNFLDGTAFGSRVSAKLQHAIYLYRDALPALCDKHRVAFSDIKMLNARYGTDQVYGRHFAVTVETTAGRKATDQYVGIPGRKLRRTGS
;
A
#
# COMPACT_ATOMS: atom_id res chain seq x y z
N MET A 1 5.20 -8.04 -17.68
CA MET A 1 5.88 -7.16 -16.70
C MET A 1 7.01 -7.87 -15.91
N LYS A 2 8.05 -7.21 -15.39
CA LYS A 2 9.00 -7.80 -14.40
C LYS A 2 8.50 -7.59 -12.97
N ILE A 3 8.69 -8.57 -12.08
CA ILE A 3 8.25 -8.45 -10.67
C ILE A 3 8.90 -7.28 -9.93
N GLY A 4 10.12 -6.88 -10.32
CA GLY A 4 10.81 -5.71 -9.74
C GLY A 4 10.09 -4.39 -10.01
N GLU A 5 9.52 -4.22 -11.20
CA GLU A 5 8.75 -3.02 -11.58
C GLU A 5 7.47 -2.94 -10.75
N LEU A 6 6.76 -4.07 -10.60
CA LEU A 6 5.55 -4.14 -9.79
C LEU A 6 5.82 -3.87 -8.30
N ARG A 7 6.94 -4.37 -7.76
CA ARG A 7 7.36 -4.08 -6.38
C ARG A 7 7.63 -2.59 -6.18
N SER A 8 8.26 -1.94 -7.15
CA SER A 8 8.50 -0.49 -7.10
C SER A 8 7.21 0.31 -7.16
N LEU A 9 6.29 -0.05 -8.06
CA LEU A 9 4.96 0.55 -8.14
C LEU A 9 4.22 0.41 -6.81
N GLY A 10 4.23 -0.80 -6.26
CA GLY A 10 3.54 -1.09 -5.00
C GLY A 10 4.16 -0.38 -3.80
N HIS A 11 5.47 -0.23 -3.75
CA HIS A 11 6.13 0.60 -2.74
C HIS A 11 5.66 2.05 -2.83
N ASN A 12 5.71 2.66 -4.02
CA ASN A 12 5.40 4.08 -4.20
C ASN A 12 3.95 4.42 -3.82
N ILE A 13 2.98 3.60 -4.25
CA ILE A 13 1.57 3.83 -3.93
C ILE A 13 1.30 3.62 -2.43
N ALA A 14 1.90 2.58 -1.84
CA ALA A 14 1.72 2.28 -0.43
C ALA A 14 2.35 3.33 0.48
N ASP A 15 3.54 3.82 0.12
CA ASP A 15 4.26 4.87 0.83
C ASP A 15 3.55 6.23 0.72
N SER A 16 2.96 6.53 -0.45
CA SER A 16 2.15 7.73 -0.62
C SER A 16 0.96 7.74 0.35
N LEU A 17 0.21 6.63 0.45
CA LEU A 17 -0.88 6.53 1.42
C LEU A 17 -0.36 6.55 2.87
N ALA A 18 0.75 5.87 3.16
CA ALA A 18 1.40 5.88 4.47
C ALA A 18 1.77 7.29 4.95
N SER A 19 2.21 8.14 4.02
CA SER A 19 2.65 9.50 4.33
C SER A 19 1.52 10.46 4.68
N GLY A 20 0.26 10.11 4.36
CA GLY A 20 -0.88 11.02 4.49
C GLY A 20 -0.89 12.17 3.47
N ILE A 21 0.08 12.19 2.55
CA ILE A 21 0.22 13.18 1.48
C ILE A 21 -0.05 12.49 0.14
N GLY A 22 -1.33 12.51 -0.27
CA GLY A 22 -1.74 12.03 -1.58
C GLY A 22 -1.57 13.12 -2.64
N LEU A 23 -0.33 13.54 -2.95
CA LEU A 23 -0.07 14.55 -4.02
C LEU A 23 -0.75 14.18 -5.34
N MET A 24 -0.91 12.89 -5.60
CA MET A 24 -1.58 12.34 -6.79
C MET A 24 -3.11 12.45 -6.76
N ILE A 25 -3.72 12.50 -5.59
CA ILE A 25 -5.18 12.44 -5.40
C ILE A 25 -5.76 13.72 -4.79
N GLY A 26 -4.92 14.72 -4.48
CA GLY A 26 -5.33 16.01 -3.91
C GLY A 26 -5.85 15.92 -2.47
N ILE A 27 -5.71 14.77 -1.80
CA ILE A 27 -6.10 14.58 -0.41
C ILE A 27 -4.91 14.81 0.50
N TYR A 28 -5.15 15.68 1.49
CA TYR A 28 -4.29 15.90 2.64
C TYR A 28 -4.97 15.32 3.89
N ASP A 29 -4.15 14.81 4.81
CA ASP A 29 -4.53 14.48 6.19
C ASP A 29 -5.33 13.15 6.34
N VAL A 30 -4.84 12.06 5.76
CA VAL A 30 -5.25 10.70 6.13
C VAL A 30 -4.15 10.03 6.96
N ASP A 31 -4.51 9.40 8.07
CA ASP A 31 -3.55 8.66 8.92
C ASP A 31 -3.98 7.19 9.04
N VAL A 32 -3.57 6.40 8.04
CA VAL A 32 -3.85 4.96 7.99
C VAL A 32 -3.27 4.20 9.18
N PHE A 33 -2.21 4.69 9.82
CA PHE A 33 -1.61 4.03 10.98
C PHE A 33 -2.42 4.27 12.25
N SER A 34 -2.90 5.49 12.45
CA SER A 34 -3.81 5.81 13.56
C SER A 34 -5.12 5.05 13.45
N GLU A 35 -5.71 4.96 12.25
CA GLU A 35 -6.93 4.17 12.03
C GLU A 35 -6.71 2.67 12.21
N ALA A 36 -5.55 2.16 11.76
CA ALA A 36 -5.17 0.77 12.00
C ALA A 36 -5.05 0.45 13.50
N ALA A 37 -4.42 1.36 14.26
CA ALA A 37 -4.21 1.21 15.70
C ALA A 37 -5.50 1.33 16.54
N ALA A 38 -6.52 2.03 16.03
CA ALA A 38 -7.77 2.26 16.73
C ALA A 38 -8.69 1.03 16.75
N GLY A 39 -8.55 0.11 15.79
CA GLY A 39 -9.33 -1.13 15.73
C GLY A 39 -8.68 -2.30 16.49
N PRO A 40 -9.46 -3.27 16.97
CA PRO A 40 -8.96 -4.42 17.73
C PRO A 40 -8.02 -5.32 16.92
N GLU A 41 -8.08 -5.27 15.58
CA GLU A 41 -7.18 -5.98 14.69
C GLU A 41 -5.76 -5.39 14.68
N GLY A 42 -5.62 -4.08 14.95
CA GLY A 42 -4.34 -3.38 14.95
C GLY A 42 -3.70 -3.22 13.56
N PHE A 43 -4.44 -3.50 12.49
CA PHE A 43 -3.96 -3.36 11.11
C PHE A 43 -5.08 -3.00 10.14
N ILE A 44 -4.72 -2.38 9.02
CA ILE A 44 -5.59 -2.21 7.85
C ILE A 44 -4.86 -2.80 6.64
N VAL A 45 -5.54 -3.62 5.85
CA VAL A 45 -5.06 -4.04 4.54
C VAL A 45 -5.87 -3.31 3.48
N VAL A 46 -5.18 -2.64 2.57
CA VAL A 46 -5.76 -1.96 1.40
C VAL A 46 -5.48 -2.81 0.17
N ASN A 47 -6.52 -3.05 -0.63
CA ASN A 47 -6.38 -3.57 -2.00
C ASN A 47 -6.55 -2.40 -2.98
N PHE A 48 -5.47 -2.04 -3.66
CA PHE A 48 -5.48 -0.89 -4.57
C PHE A 48 -6.14 -1.19 -5.93
N LEU A 49 -6.40 -2.46 -6.26
CA LEU A 49 -7.03 -2.83 -7.53
C LEU A 49 -8.55 -2.61 -7.51
N ASP A 50 -9.20 -2.93 -6.38
CA ASP A 50 -10.66 -2.79 -6.22
C ASP A 50 -11.05 -1.60 -5.32
N GLY A 51 -10.08 -0.98 -4.64
CA GLY A 51 -10.29 0.14 -3.74
C GLY A 51 -10.94 -0.28 -2.41
N THR A 52 -10.74 -1.52 -1.98
CA THR A 52 -11.29 -2.03 -0.72
C THR A 52 -10.27 -2.02 0.41
N ALA A 53 -10.77 -2.08 1.64
CA ALA A 53 -9.96 -2.26 2.84
C ALA A 53 -10.59 -3.28 3.79
N PHE A 54 -9.76 -3.98 4.56
CA PHE A 54 -10.18 -4.88 5.63
C PHE A 54 -9.25 -4.82 6.85
N GLY A 55 -9.70 -5.35 7.98
CA GLY A 55 -9.03 -5.21 9.28
C GLY A 55 -9.79 -4.21 10.15
N SER A 56 -9.07 -3.28 10.78
CA SER A 56 -9.65 -2.19 11.57
C SER A 56 -10.63 -1.35 10.74
N ARG A 57 -11.62 -0.77 11.41
CA ARG A 57 -12.63 0.09 10.78
C ARG A 57 -11.98 1.31 10.12
N VAL A 58 -12.27 1.51 8.84
CA VAL A 58 -11.80 2.63 8.04
C VAL A 58 -12.82 3.78 8.05
N SER A 59 -12.34 5.00 8.21
CA SER A 59 -13.14 6.23 8.14
C SER A 59 -13.62 6.51 6.71
N ALA A 60 -14.70 7.27 6.55
CA ALA A 60 -15.16 7.67 5.22
C ALA A 60 -14.08 8.44 4.43
N LYS A 61 -13.22 9.21 5.12
CA LYS A 61 -12.11 9.96 4.53
C LYS A 61 -11.03 9.04 3.97
N LEU A 62 -10.57 8.07 4.76
CA LEU A 62 -9.57 7.09 4.32
C LEU A 62 -10.14 6.19 3.22
N GLN A 63 -11.40 5.76 3.32
CA GLN A 63 -12.06 4.99 2.27
C GLN A 63 -12.15 5.77 0.95
N HIS A 64 -12.47 7.07 1.02
CA HIS A 64 -12.47 7.93 -0.17
C HIS A 64 -11.07 8.05 -0.80
N ALA A 65 -10.02 8.22 0.01
CA ALA A 65 -8.64 8.23 -0.48
C ALA A 65 -8.26 6.92 -1.20
N ILE A 66 -8.65 5.77 -0.66
CA ILE A 66 -8.42 4.46 -1.27
C ILE A 66 -9.09 4.35 -2.65
N TYR A 67 -10.32 4.88 -2.81
CA TYR A 67 -10.98 4.93 -4.12
C TYR A 67 -10.23 5.81 -5.12
N LEU A 68 -9.73 6.96 -4.69
CA LEU A 68 -8.94 7.82 -5.58
C LEU A 68 -7.63 7.15 -6.01
N TYR A 69 -6.97 6.41 -5.12
CA TYR A 69 -5.79 5.61 -5.50
C TYR A 69 -6.13 4.53 -6.53
N ARG A 70 -7.25 3.82 -6.37
CA ARG A 70 -7.75 2.86 -7.36
C ARG A 70 -7.96 3.53 -8.72
N ASP A 71 -8.63 4.67 -8.75
CA ASP A 71 -8.96 5.37 -10.00
C ASP A 71 -7.71 5.94 -10.69
N ALA A 72 -6.70 6.35 -9.92
CA ALA A 72 -5.43 6.85 -10.43
C ALA A 72 -4.44 5.74 -10.82
N LEU A 73 -4.66 4.50 -10.39
CA LEU A 73 -3.72 3.39 -10.57
C LEU A 73 -3.42 3.06 -12.05
N PRO A 74 -4.39 3.03 -12.98
CA PRO A 74 -4.09 2.81 -14.40
C PRO A 74 -3.13 3.84 -14.98
N ALA A 75 -3.35 5.13 -14.71
CA ALA A 75 -2.46 6.19 -15.19
C ALA A 75 -1.06 6.11 -14.55
N LEU A 76 -0.98 5.70 -13.28
CA LEU A 76 0.30 5.45 -12.62
C LEU A 76 1.05 4.26 -13.27
N CYS A 77 0.33 3.19 -13.59
CA CYS A 77 0.88 2.05 -14.32
C CYS A 77 1.49 2.48 -15.65
N ASP A 78 0.77 3.29 -16.44
CA ASP A 78 1.25 3.82 -17.72
C ASP A 78 2.55 4.64 -17.56
N LYS A 79 2.58 5.53 -16.56
CA LYS A 79 3.77 6.35 -16.24
C LYS A 79 4.99 5.48 -15.90
N HIS A 80 4.78 4.36 -15.23
CA HIS A 80 5.82 3.40 -14.86
C HIS A 80 6.04 2.29 -15.89
N ARG A 81 5.38 2.35 -17.06
CA ARG A 81 5.42 1.33 -18.13
C ARG A 81 5.08 -0.08 -17.63
N VAL A 82 4.16 -0.14 -16.67
CA VAL A 82 3.58 -1.35 -16.12
C VAL A 82 2.22 -1.58 -16.78
N ALA A 83 1.97 -2.79 -17.28
CA ALA A 83 0.63 -3.13 -17.77
C ALA A 83 -0.31 -3.39 -16.59
N PHE A 84 -1.36 -2.58 -16.44
CA PHE A 84 -2.36 -2.75 -15.37
C PHE A 84 -3.00 -4.16 -15.41
N SER A 85 -3.27 -4.67 -16.61
CA SER A 85 -3.81 -6.02 -16.84
C SER A 85 -2.89 -7.17 -16.40
N ASP A 86 -1.60 -6.91 -16.20
CA ASP A 86 -0.62 -7.91 -15.72
C ASP A 86 -0.61 -8.01 -14.17
N ILE A 87 -1.35 -7.14 -13.47
CA ILE A 87 -1.39 -7.09 -12.01
C ILE A 87 -2.56 -7.95 -11.51
N LYS A 88 -2.24 -8.99 -10.76
CA LYS A 88 -3.23 -9.85 -10.09
C LYS A 88 -3.50 -9.42 -8.66
N MET A 89 -2.49 -8.89 -7.96
CA MET A 89 -2.61 -8.41 -6.59
C MET A 89 -1.70 -7.20 -6.39
N LEU A 90 -2.23 -6.20 -5.69
CA LEU A 90 -1.48 -5.04 -5.21
C LEU A 90 -2.08 -4.61 -3.87
N ASN A 91 -1.58 -5.21 -2.80
CA ASN A 91 -2.09 -5.00 -1.45
C ASN A 91 -1.02 -4.36 -0.56
N ALA A 92 -1.44 -3.48 0.34
CA ALA A 92 -0.60 -2.98 1.41
C ALA A 92 -1.27 -3.21 2.76
N ARG A 93 -0.55 -3.87 3.68
CA ARG A 93 -0.94 -4.03 5.07
C ARG A 93 -0.21 -2.99 5.92
N TYR A 94 -0.96 -2.08 6.52
CA TYR A 94 -0.50 -1.06 7.44
C TYR A 94 -0.75 -1.49 8.88
N GLY A 95 0.21 -1.23 9.76
CA GLY A 95 0.07 -1.50 11.18
C GLY A 95 1.04 -0.68 12.02
N THR A 96 0.86 -0.80 13.33
CA THR A 96 1.81 -0.30 14.32
C THR A 96 2.13 -1.41 15.30
N ASP A 97 3.38 -1.56 15.69
CA ASP A 97 3.77 -2.48 16.76
C ASP A 97 4.88 -1.87 17.63
N GLN A 98 5.18 -2.51 18.76
CA GLN A 98 6.18 -2.01 19.72
C GLN A 98 7.62 -2.12 19.23
N VAL A 99 7.89 -2.98 18.24
CA VAL A 99 9.25 -3.27 17.75
C VAL A 99 9.65 -2.30 16.64
N TYR A 100 8.75 -2.07 15.69
CA TYR A 100 9.00 -1.31 14.47
C TYR A 100 8.25 0.03 14.42
N GLY A 101 7.32 0.28 15.34
CA GLY A 101 6.42 1.42 15.25
C GLY A 101 5.55 1.32 14.00
N ARG A 102 5.33 2.45 13.30
CA ARG A 102 4.60 2.51 12.03
C ARG A 102 5.33 1.71 10.95
N HIS A 103 4.65 0.70 10.42
CA HIS A 103 5.20 -0.19 9.40
C HIS A 103 4.14 -0.62 8.41
N PHE A 104 4.57 -0.95 7.20
CA PHE A 104 3.68 -1.54 6.21
C PHE A 104 4.37 -2.65 5.42
N ALA A 105 3.58 -3.61 4.95
CA ALA A 105 4.03 -4.66 4.06
C ALA A 105 3.26 -4.57 2.75
N VAL A 106 3.96 -4.59 1.63
CA VAL A 106 3.35 -4.59 0.30
C VAL A 106 3.46 -5.98 -0.28
N THR A 107 2.32 -6.55 -0.67
CA THR A 107 2.25 -7.82 -1.40
C THR A 107 1.78 -7.55 -2.82
N VAL A 108 2.57 -8.01 -3.78
CA VAL A 108 2.26 -7.90 -5.20
C VAL A 108 2.29 -9.26 -5.87
N GLU A 109 1.42 -9.45 -6.85
CA GLU A 109 1.36 -10.66 -7.66
C GLU A 109 1.08 -10.30 -9.12
N THR A 110 1.84 -10.89 -10.04
CA THR A 110 1.56 -10.81 -11.48
C THR A 110 0.55 -11.88 -11.88
N THR A 111 -0.21 -11.67 -12.96
CA THR A 111 -1.09 -12.71 -13.56
C THR A 111 -0.34 -13.99 -13.95
N ALA A 112 0.95 -13.89 -14.27
CA ALA A 112 1.85 -15.03 -14.49
C ALA A 112 2.27 -15.78 -13.20
N GLY A 113 1.69 -15.47 -12.04
CA GLY A 113 1.89 -16.19 -10.78
C GLY A 113 3.12 -15.81 -9.95
N ARG A 114 3.96 -14.87 -10.41
CA ARG A 114 5.08 -14.37 -9.58
C ARG A 114 4.55 -13.46 -8.49
N LYS A 115 4.85 -13.81 -7.23
CA LYS A 115 4.45 -13.08 -6.03
C LYS A 115 5.66 -12.58 -5.25
N ALA A 116 5.56 -11.39 -4.66
CA ALA A 116 6.56 -10.85 -3.75
C ALA A 116 5.88 -10.11 -2.59
N THR A 117 6.49 -10.19 -1.42
CA THR A 117 6.12 -9.36 -0.26
C THR A 117 7.35 -8.65 0.25
N ASP A 118 7.25 -7.34 0.43
CA ASP A 118 8.30 -6.49 0.99
C ASP A 118 7.77 -5.72 2.21
N GLN A 119 8.59 -5.60 3.25
CA GLN A 119 8.23 -4.88 4.47
C GLN A 119 9.03 -3.58 4.60
N TYR A 120 8.36 -2.55 5.09
CA TYR A 120 8.83 -1.18 5.17
C TYR A 120 8.51 -0.57 6.55
N VAL A 121 9.38 0.31 7.04
CA VAL A 121 9.23 1.00 8.33
C VAL A 121 9.38 2.51 8.18
N GLY A 122 8.61 3.27 8.96
CA GLY A 122 8.66 4.73 9.01
C GLY A 122 7.96 5.43 7.83
N ILE A 123 8.13 6.76 7.79
CA ILE A 123 7.65 7.65 6.72
C ILE A 123 8.81 8.61 6.37
N PRO A 124 9.34 8.62 5.14
CA PRO A 124 9.04 7.66 4.07
C PRO A 124 9.48 6.24 4.45
N GLY A 125 8.76 5.24 3.97
CA GLY A 125 8.94 3.83 4.25
C GLY A 125 10.30 3.34 3.79
N ARG A 126 11.14 2.91 4.71
CA ARG A 126 12.44 2.29 4.39
C ARG A 126 12.30 0.77 4.40
N LYS A 127 12.83 0.13 3.38
CA LYS A 127 12.79 -1.32 3.26
C LYS A 127 13.56 -1.98 4.40
N LEU A 128 12.93 -2.91 5.10
CA LEU A 128 13.63 -3.77 6.06
C LEU A 128 14.51 -4.76 5.29
N ARG A 129 15.83 -4.70 5.49
CA ARG A 129 16.72 -5.78 5.06
C ARG A 129 16.37 -7.00 5.91
N ARG A 130 15.98 -8.11 5.30
CA ARG A 130 16.00 -9.41 5.98
C ARG A 130 17.46 -9.67 6.36
N THR A 131 17.81 -9.50 7.63
CA THR A 131 18.97 -10.19 8.20
C THR A 131 18.63 -11.67 8.11
N GLY A 132 19.33 -12.39 7.24
CA GLY A 132 19.17 -13.83 7.09
C GLY A 132 19.33 -14.50 8.46
N SER A 133 18.40 -15.40 8.77
CA SER A 133 18.61 -16.48 9.73
C SER A 133 19.13 -17.69 8.96
#